data_AF-X7YHY8-F1
#
_entry.id   AF-X7YHY8-F1
#
_cell.length_a   1.000
_cell.length_b   1.000
_cell.length_c   1.000
_cell.angle_alpha   90.00
_cell.angle_beta   90.00
_cell.angle_gamma   90.00
#
_symmetry.space_group_name_H-M   'P 1'
#
loop_
_entity.id
_entity.type
_entity.pdbx_description
1 polymer ?
#
loop_
_entity_poly.entity_id
_entity_poly.type
_entity_poly.pdbx_seq_one_letter_code
_entity_poly.pdbx_strand_id
1 'polypeptide(L)' 'MAVRPEPFGALLYHFGTRKLSFLKNRTILAVVQSLDHHPDARSACRAAGLDDTQLAPYLKALGVLAASNMVVPREGP' A
#
# COMPACT_ATOMS: atom_id res chain seq x y z
N MET A 1 -2.14 12.25 2.48
CA MET A 1 -3.17 11.35 1.91
C MET A 1 -4.17 10.98 3.00
N ALA A 2 -5.38 10.55 2.65
CA ALA A 2 -6.36 9.98 3.58
C ALA A 2 -6.67 8.52 3.22
N VAL A 3 -6.91 7.70 4.24
CA VAL A 3 -7.28 6.29 4.12
C VAL A 3 -8.62 6.08 4.82
N ARG A 4 -9.62 5.56 4.10
CA ARG A 4 -10.92 5.16 4.66
C ARG A 4 -11.05 3.64 4.57
N PRO A 5 -10.97 2.90 5.69
CA PRO A 5 -11.17 1.46 5.72
C PRO A 5 -12.61 1.08 5.36
N GLU A 6 -12.77 0.02 4.56
CA GLU A 6 -14.06 -0.54 4.15
C GLU A 6 -14.05 -2.08 4.33
N PRO A 7 -15.22 -2.75 4.38
CA PRO A 7 -15.28 -4.21 4.51
C PRO A 7 -14.49 -4.97 3.42
N PHE A 8 -14.37 -4.39 2.22
CA PHE A 8 -13.63 -4.97 1.09
C PHE A 8 -12.15 -4.53 1.02
N GLY A 9 -11.70 -3.60 1.85
CA GLY A 9 -10.35 -3.03 1.78
C GLY A 9 -10.35 -1.55 2.18
N ALA A 10 -10.08 -0.63 1.25
CA ALA A 10 -10.06 0.80 1.55
C ALA A 10 -10.25 1.72 0.34
N LEU A 11 -10.66 2.96 0.62
CA LEU A 11 -10.52 4.10 -0.29
C LEU A 11 -9.31 4.92 0.11
N LEU A 12 -8.43 5.21 -0.84
CA LEU A 12 -7.28 6.10 -0.71
C LEU A 12 -7.55 7.40 -1.44
N TYR A 13 -7.40 8.52 -0.75
CA TYR A 13 -7.53 9.85 -1.35
C TYR A 13 -6.25 10.66 -1.22
N HIS A 14 -5.74 11.17 -2.33
CA HIS A 14 -4.58 12.04 -2.35
C HIS A 14 -5.00 13.50 -2.53
N PHE A 15 -4.90 14.32 -1.48
CA PHE A 15 -5.36 15.71 -1.49
C PHE A 15 -4.69 16.59 -2.55
N GLY A 16 -3.39 16.44 -2.80
CA GLY A 16 -2.67 17.26 -3.80
C GLY A 16 -3.13 17.01 -5.24
N THR A 17 -3.10 15.76 -5.68
CA THR A 17 -3.52 15.35 -7.03
C THR A 17 -5.03 15.12 -7.20
N ARG A 18 -5.82 15.19 -6.11
CA ARG A 18 -7.26 14.87 -6.05
C ARG A 18 -7.62 13.48 -6.59
N LYS A 19 -6.65 12.56 -6.63
CA LYS A 19 -6.88 11.17 -7.07
C LYS A 19 -7.61 10.37 -6.00
N LEU A 20 -8.41 9.43 -6.44
CA LEU A 20 -9.07 8.41 -5.61
C LEU A 20 -8.62 7.02 -6.10
N SER A 21 -8.26 6.13 -5.19
CA SER A 21 -7.90 4.75 -5.51
C SER A 21 -8.56 3.77 -4.56
N PHE A 22 -8.93 2.61 -5.09
CA PHE A 22 -9.63 1.57 -4.33
C PHE A 22 -8.69 0.39 -4.10
N LEU A 23 -8.50 0.04 -2.83
CA LEU A 23 -7.89 -1.21 -2.42
C LEU A 23 -9.01 -2.22 -2.23
N LYS A 24 -9.11 -3.21 -3.13
CA LYS A 24 -10.17 -4.25 -3.11
C LYS A 24 -9.81 -5.48 -2.28
N ASN A 25 -8.74 -5.41 -1.49
CA ASN A 25 -8.26 -6.51 -0.68
C ASN A 25 -7.74 -5.94 0.66
N ARG A 26 -8.11 -6.57 1.78
CA ARG A 26 -7.73 -6.12 3.13
C ARG A 26 -6.24 -6.33 3.40
N THR A 27 -5.61 -7.32 2.79
CA THR A 27 -4.17 -7.58 2.91
C THR A 27 -3.35 -6.45 2.30
N ILE A 28 -3.71 -5.93 1.11
CA ILE A 28 -2.96 -4.78 0.55
C ILE A 28 -3.15 -3.52 1.41
N LEU A 29 -4.31 -3.33 2.06
CA LEU A 29 -4.48 -2.27 3.05
C LEU A 29 -3.54 -2.44 4.25
N ALA A 30 -3.47 -3.65 4.82
CA ALA A 30 -2.58 -3.94 5.94
C ALA A 30 -1.10 -3.71 5.59
N VAL A 31 -0.69 -4.10 4.37
CA VAL A 31 0.65 -3.80 3.85
C VAL A 31 0.88 -2.29 3.76
N VAL A 32 -0.03 -1.53 3.13
CA VAL A 32 0.10 -0.07 2.99
C VAL A 32 0.18 0.63 4.36
N GLN A 33 -0.61 0.20 5.34
CA GLN A 33 -0.59 0.76 6.70
C GLN A 33 0.68 0.42 7.48
N SER A 34 1.34 -0.69 7.16
CA SER A 34 2.55 -1.12 7.84
C SER A 34 3.84 -0.62 7.18
N LEU A 35 3.78 -0.06 5.96
CA LEU A 35 4.96 0.37 5.19
C LEU A 35 5.95 1.21 6.00
N ASP A 36 5.49 2.14 6.85
CA ASP A 36 6.36 3.01 7.64
C ASP A 36 7.16 2.27 8.72
N HIS A 37 6.68 1.10 9.15
CA HIS A 37 7.32 0.26 10.16
C HIS A 37 8.36 -0.71 9.56
N HIS A 38 8.53 -0.71 8.23
CA HIS A 38 9.40 -1.65 7.54
C HIS A 38 10.40 -0.93 6.63
N PRO A 39 11.59 -1.51 6.40
CA PRO A 39 12.61 -0.88 5.56
C PRO A 39 12.24 -0.86 4.08
N ASP A 40 11.39 -1.79 3.64
CA ASP A 40 10.99 -1.93 2.25
C ASP A 40 9.65 -2.66 2.09
N ALA A 41 9.07 -2.57 0.89
CA ALA A 41 7.79 -3.15 0.54
C ALA A 41 7.73 -4.68 0.71
N ARG A 42 8.83 -5.42 0.43
CA ARG A 42 8.83 -6.89 0.60
C ARG A 42 8.78 -7.25 2.07
N SER A 43 9.53 -6.53 2.90
CA SER A 43 9.51 -6.71 4.36
C SER A 43 8.11 -6.47 4.94
N ALA A 44 7.40 -5.44 4.49
CA ALA A 44 6.00 -5.20 4.88
C ALA A 44 5.04 -6.30 4.41
N CYS A 45 5.20 -6.79 3.17
CA CYS A 45 4.40 -7.90 2.67
C CYS A 45 4.60 -9.18 3.50
N ARG A 46 5.86 -9.53 3.84
CA ARG A 46 6.15 -10.70 4.67
C ARG A 46 5.57 -10.56 6.08
N ALA A 47 5.64 -9.37 6.69
CA ALA A 47 5.02 -9.09 7.97
C ALA A 47 3.48 -9.23 7.94
N ALA A 48 2.86 -9.00 6.77
CA ALA A 48 1.44 -9.26 6.52
C ALA A 48 1.11 -10.73 6.22
N GLY A 49 2.07 -11.65 6.37
CA GLY A 49 1.89 -13.09 6.16
C GLY A 49 1.92 -13.53 4.70
N LEU A 50 2.51 -12.74 3.80
CA LEU A 50 2.66 -13.12 2.39
C LEU A 50 3.98 -13.86 2.17
N ASP A 51 3.88 -15.08 1.65
CA ASP A 51 5.04 -15.86 1.21
C ASP A 51 5.57 -15.36 -0.15
N ASP A 52 6.81 -15.75 -0.50
CA ASP A 52 7.47 -15.30 -1.73
C ASP A 52 6.67 -15.60 -3.02
N THR A 53 5.89 -16.67 -3.03
CA THR A 53 5.01 -17.03 -4.16
C THR A 53 3.82 -16.07 -4.31
N GLN A 54 3.42 -15.41 -3.24
CA GLN A 54 2.29 -14.48 -3.20
C GLN A 54 2.71 -13.03 -3.43
N LEU A 55 4.00 -12.68 -3.27
CA LEU A 55 4.48 -11.29 -3.29
C LEU A 55 4.21 -10.55 -4.60
N ALA A 56 4.35 -11.21 -5.75
CA ALA A 56 4.34 -10.57 -7.06
C ALA A 56 3.12 -9.64 -7.32
N PRO A 57 1.86 -10.08 -7.13
CA PRO A 57 0.70 -9.20 -7.31
C PRO A 57 0.67 -8.01 -6.33
N TYR A 58 1.13 -8.18 -5.09
CA TYR A 58 1.14 -7.09 -4.10
C TYR A 58 2.22 -6.06 -4.41
N LEU A 59 3.43 -6.50 -4.80
CA LEU A 59 4.48 -5.59 -5.25
C LEU A 59 4.07 -4.82 -6.49
N LYS A 60 3.37 -5.47 -7.43
CA LYS A 60 2.79 -4.78 -8.60
C LYS A 60 1.76 -3.73 -8.18
N ALA A 61 0.86 -4.06 -7.25
CA ALA A 61 -0.14 -3.12 -6.75
C ALA A 61 0.53 -1.91 -6.05
N LEU A 62 1.54 -2.14 -5.22
CA LEU A 62 2.32 -1.08 -4.58
C LEU A 62 3.04 -0.20 -5.62
N GLY A 63 3.57 -0.79 -6.69
CA GLY A 63 4.16 -0.04 -7.80
C GLY A 63 3.16 0.89 -8.49
N VAL A 64 1.91 0.46 -8.70
CA VAL A 64 0.84 1.31 -9.26
C VAL A 64 0.47 2.45 -8.30
N LEU A 65 0.42 2.17 -6.99
CA LEU A 65 0.19 3.21 -5.99
C LEU A 65 1.34 4.22 -5.97
N ALA A 66 2.59 3.76 -6.09
CA ALA A 66 3.76 4.64 -6.15
C ALA A 66 3.74 5.51 -7.41
N ALA A 67 3.49 4.92 -8.59
CA ALA A 67 3.38 5.65 -9.85
C ALA A 67 2.24 6.69 -9.86
N SER A 68 1.21 6.49 -9.05
CA SER A 68 0.10 7.43 -8.90
C SER A 68 0.28 8.44 -7.76
N ASN A 69 1.43 8.39 -7.06
CA ASN A 69 1.77 9.19 -5.89
C ASN A 69 0.88 8.91 -4.67
N MET A 70 0.19 7.77 -4.64
CA MET A 70 -0.66 7.34 -3.52
C MET A 70 0.15 6.80 -2.34
N VAL A 71 1.28 6.16 -2.63
CA VAL A 71 2.33 5.85 -1.65
C VAL A 71 3.62 6.49 -2.16
N VAL A 72 4.47 6.92 -1.24
CA VAL A 72 5.76 7.52 -1.58
C VAL A 72 6.85 6.85 -0.75
N PRO A 73 8.10 6.80 -1.26
CA PRO A 73 9.23 6.45 -0.42
C PRO A 73 9.24 7.33 0.83
N ARG A 74 9.59 6.76 1.97
CA ARG A 74 9.85 7.56 3.16
C ARG A 74 11.07 8.43 2.87
N GLU A 75 10.90 9.74 2.98
CA GLU A 75 12.04 10.66 2.98
C GLU A 75 12.86 10.33 4.23
N GLY A 76 14.10 9.87 4.02
CA GLY A 76 15.06 9.69 5.11
C GLY A 76 15.49 11.05 5.67
N PRO A 77 16.17 11.07 6.82
CA PRO A 77 16.91 12.27 7.22
C PRO A 77 17.94 12.67 6.16
#